data_AF-K2GH76-F1
#
_entry.id   AF-K2GH76-F1
#
_cell.length_a   1.000
_cell.length_b   1.000
_cell.length_c   1.000
_cell.angle_alpha   90.00
_cell.angle_beta   90.00
_cell.angle_gamma   90.00
#
_symmetry.space_group_name_H-M   'P 1'
#
loop_
_entity.id
_entity.type
_entity.pdbx_description
1 polymer ?
#
loop_
_entity_poly.entity_id
_entity_poly.type
_entity_poly.pdbx_seq_one_letter_code
_entity_poly.pdbx_strand_id
1 'polypeptide(L)'
;MNCGVVSVYELRSEGGKEITDVGCRGPLFLVQTRHKELWLVVLNQSSFGIYHTIVSEQTQFQQQDRYLTLTHLDNQCLVQFCFISQSANEECTNVVSRLRRELSDTVRFGRLLKQAVTYCSM
;
A
#
# COMPACT_ATOMS: atom_id res chain seq x y z
N MET A 1 -7.29 1.20 10.61
CA MET A 1 -8.55 1.88 10.17
C MET A 1 -9.01 1.24 8.88
N ASN A 2 -10.32 1.05 8.68
CA ASN A 2 -10.88 0.49 7.44
C ASN A 2 -10.77 1.54 6.31
N CYS A 3 -10.27 1.12 5.16
CA CYS A 3 -9.96 1.93 3.99
C CYS A 3 -10.90 1.67 2.80
N GLY A 4 -11.91 0.82 2.98
CA GLY A 4 -12.83 0.40 1.91
C GLY A 4 -12.79 -1.12 1.71
N VAL A 5 -13.55 -1.62 0.75
CA VAL A 5 -13.53 -3.04 0.36
C VAL A 5 -12.84 -3.15 -1.00
N VAL A 6 -11.89 -4.07 -1.12
CA VAL A 6 -11.08 -4.23 -2.32
C VAL A 6 -11.00 -5.68 -2.78
N SER A 7 -10.74 -5.86 -4.07
CA SER A 7 -10.21 -7.10 -4.65
C SER A 7 -8.73 -6.91 -4.98
N VAL A 8 -7.92 -7.95 -4.76
CA VAL A 8 -6.46 -7.91 -4.93
C VAL A 8 -6.03 -8.67 -6.19
N TYR A 9 -5.19 -8.03 -6.99
CA TYR A 9 -4.59 -8.60 -8.19
C TYR A 9 -3.07 -8.50 -8.13
N GLU A 10 -2.37 -9.55 -8.54
CA GLU A 10 -0.91 -9.55 -8.68
C GLU A 10 -0.53 -9.45 -10.15
N LEU A 11 0.47 -8.62 -10.45
CA LEU A 11 1.01 -8.48 -11.80
C LEU A 11 2.34 -9.22 -11.86
N ARG A 12 2.42 -10.27 -12.70
CA ARG A 12 3.69 -10.97 -12.95
C ARG A 12 4.37 -10.37 -14.16
N SER A 13 5.67 -10.11 -14.04
CA SER A 13 6.50 -9.49 -15.10
C SER A 13 7.29 -10.52 -15.91
N GLU A 14 6.80 -11.76 -16.04
CA GLU A 14 7.43 -12.77 -16.89
C GLU A 14 6.65 -12.91 -18.20
N GLY A 15 7.23 -12.43 -19.31
CA GLY A 15 6.80 -12.79 -20.68
C GLY A 15 5.54 -12.11 -21.25
N GLY A 16 4.76 -11.43 -20.43
CA GLY A 16 3.55 -10.70 -20.83
C GLY A 16 2.93 -10.07 -19.59
N LYS A 17 2.26 -8.92 -19.71
CA LYS A 17 1.57 -8.28 -18.57
C LYS A 17 0.31 -9.10 -18.23
N GLU A 18 0.48 -10.22 -17.54
CA GLU A 18 -0.64 -11.01 -17.04
C GLU A 18 -1.02 -10.53 -15.64
N ILE A 19 -2.24 -10.02 -15.52
CA ILE A 19 -2.88 -9.67 -14.26
C ILE A 19 -3.53 -10.95 -13.72
N THR A 20 -3.03 -11.44 -12.59
CA THR A 20 -3.56 -12.64 -11.93
C THR A 20 -4.44 -12.23 -10.77
N ASP A 21 -5.67 -12.74 -10.72
CA ASP A 21 -6.54 -12.62 -9.55
C ASP A 21 -6.01 -13.52 -8.44
N VAL A 22 -5.70 -12.93 -7.28
CA VAL A 22 -5.16 -13.65 -6.11
C VAL A 22 -6.29 -14.33 -5.33
N GLY A 23 -7.57 -14.09 -5.70
CA GLY A 23 -8.72 -14.62 -4.98
C GLY A 23 -8.87 -14.00 -3.58
N CYS A 24 -8.25 -12.85 -3.33
CA CYS A 24 -8.36 -12.12 -2.09
C CYS A 24 -9.28 -10.90 -2.26
N ARG A 25 -10.40 -10.91 -1.55
CA ARG A 25 -11.36 -9.82 -1.54
C ARG A 25 -11.81 -9.53 -0.12
N GLY A 26 -11.82 -8.27 0.29
CA GLY A 26 -12.33 -7.89 1.60
C GLY A 26 -11.94 -6.49 2.04
N PRO A 27 -12.16 -6.17 3.32
CA PRO A 27 -11.83 -4.85 3.85
C PRO A 27 -10.31 -4.62 3.82
N LEU A 28 -9.92 -3.46 3.31
CA LEU A 28 -8.56 -2.95 3.30
C LEU A 28 -8.28 -2.20 4.61
N PHE A 29 -7.10 -2.42 5.18
CA PHE A 29 -6.62 -1.70 6.35
C PHE A 29 -5.23 -1.15 6.08
N LEU A 30 -5.04 0.13 6.42
CA LEU A 30 -3.71 0.69 6.61
C LEU A 30 -3.28 0.45 8.06
N VAL A 31 -2.15 -0.24 8.22
CA VAL A 31 -1.59 -0.64 9.52
C VAL A 31 -0.15 -0.14 9.61
N GLN A 32 0.21 0.47 10.74
CA GLN A 32 1.60 0.75 11.06
C GLN A 32 2.08 -0.29 12.08
N THR A 33 3.17 -0.99 11.77
CA THR A 33 3.74 -1.98 12.69
C THR A 33 4.53 -1.33 13.81
N ARG A 34 4.90 -2.12 14.83
CA ARG A 34 5.78 -1.66 15.92
C ARG A 34 7.15 -1.20 15.42
N HIS A 35 7.59 -1.71 14.27
CA HIS A 35 8.84 -1.32 13.62
C HIS A 35 8.68 -0.10 12.71
N LYS A 36 7.53 0.61 12.77
CA LYS A 36 7.17 1.77 11.96
C LYS A 36 7.06 1.48 10.45
N GLU A 37 6.86 0.22 10.08
CA GLU A 37 6.57 -0.15 8.70
C GLU A 37 5.09 0.11 8.41
N LEU A 38 4.78 0.59 7.20
CA LEU A 38 3.41 0.78 6.75
C LEU A 38 2.98 -0.41 5.91
N TRP A 39 1.91 -1.06 6.34
CA TRP A 39 1.37 -2.25 5.70
C TRP A 39 -0.04 -1.95 5.19
N LEU A 40 -0.33 -2.43 3.98
CA LEU A 40 -1.70 -2.55 3.48
C LEU A 40 -2.13 -3.99 3.64
N VAL A 41 -3.20 -4.20 4.40
CA VAL A 41 -3.69 -5.52 4.79
C VAL A 41 -5.12 -5.68 4.31
N VAL A 42 -5.41 -6.77 3.60
CA VAL A 42 -6.76 -7.17 3.20
C VAL A 42 -7.11 -8.46 3.92
N LEU A 43 -8.18 -8.42 4.71
CA LEU A 43 -8.73 -9.63 5.32
C LEU A 43 -9.63 -10.31 4.28
N ASN A 44 -9.26 -11.51 3.83
CA ASN A 44 -10.05 -12.18 2.81
C ASN A 44 -11.41 -12.59 3.39
N GLN A 45 -12.49 -12.27 2.69
CA GLN A 45 -13.85 -12.64 3.06
C GLN A 45 -14.22 -14.02 2.53
N SER A 46 -13.60 -14.44 1.42
CA SER A 46 -13.88 -15.71 0.74
C SER A 46 -13.13 -16.89 1.37
N SER A 47 -12.04 -16.63 2.10
CA SER A 47 -11.25 -17.64 2.81
C SER A 47 -10.66 -17.05 4.09
N PHE A 48 -10.27 -17.87 5.07
CA PHE A 48 -9.64 -17.42 6.32
C PHE A 48 -8.20 -16.87 6.15
N GLY A 49 -7.87 -16.32 4.98
CA GLY A 49 -6.54 -15.82 4.62
C GLY A 49 -6.42 -14.30 4.77
N ILE A 50 -5.17 -13.83 4.85
CA ILE A 50 -4.82 -12.41 4.88
C ILE A 50 -3.87 -12.14 3.73
N TYR A 51 -4.18 -11.12 2.94
CA TYR A 51 -3.20 -10.55 2.00
C TYR A 51 -2.57 -9.32 2.64
N HIS A 52 -1.25 -9.19 2.52
CA HIS A 52 -0.57 -7.97 2.96
C HIS A 52 0.56 -7.60 2.01
N THR A 53 0.82 -6.30 1.91
CA THR A 53 1.96 -5.75 1.18
C THR A 53 2.58 -4.64 2.00
N ILE A 54 3.90 -4.54 1.93
CA ILE A 54 4.69 -3.52 2.63
C ILE A 54 4.80 -2.31 1.72
N VAL A 55 4.52 -1.14 2.28
CA VAL A 55 4.64 0.15 1.62
C VAL A 55 5.85 0.87 2.18
N SER A 56 6.75 1.30 1.29
CA SER A 56 7.97 2.02 1.64
C SER A 56 8.10 3.31 0.82
N GLU A 57 9.15 4.09 1.08
CA GLU A 57 9.50 5.26 0.28
C GLU A 57 9.80 4.92 -1.20
N GLN A 58 10.12 3.66 -1.48
CA GLN A 58 10.42 3.14 -2.82
C GLN A 58 9.15 2.70 -3.57
N THR A 59 8.00 2.69 -2.88
CA THR A 59 6.72 2.31 -3.49
C THR A 59 6.10 3.52 -4.19
N GLN A 60 5.83 3.39 -5.48
CA GLN A 60 5.06 4.38 -6.23
C GLN A 60 3.58 3.99 -6.27
N PHE A 61 2.72 5.02 -6.28
CA PHE A 61 1.26 4.88 -6.29
C PHE A 61 0.72 5.42 -7.61
N GLN A 62 0.08 4.56 -8.39
CA GLN A 62 -0.68 4.98 -9.56
C GLN A 62 -2.16 4.72 -9.32
N GLN A 63 -2.96 5.78 -9.38
CA GLN A 63 -4.41 5.69 -9.32
C GLN A 63 -4.99 5.79 -10.73
N GLN A 64 -5.88 4.86 -11.07
CA GLN A 64 -6.63 4.88 -12.34
C GLN A 64 -8.06 4.42 -12.06
N ASP A 65 -9.01 5.37 -12.12
CA ASP A 65 -10.41 5.13 -11.72
C ASP A 65 -10.47 4.50 -10.31
N ARG A 66 -11.06 3.31 -10.19
CA ARG A 66 -11.21 2.55 -8.95
C ARG A 66 -10.00 1.68 -8.58
N TYR A 67 -8.92 1.77 -9.34
CA TYR A 67 -7.73 0.95 -9.15
C TYR A 67 -6.60 1.75 -8.50
N LEU A 68 -5.98 1.15 -7.49
CA LEU A 68 -4.72 1.58 -6.92
C LEU A 68 -3.64 0.55 -7.24
N THR A 69 -2.69 0.93 -8.08
CA THR A 69 -1.54 0.11 -8.45
C THR A 69 -0.33 0.53 -7.62
N LEU A 70 0.34 -0.45 -7.02
CA LEU A 70 1.62 -0.28 -6.34
C LEU A 70 2.75 -0.86 -7.19
N THR A 71 3.78 -0.04 -7.43
CA THR A 71 4.98 -0.45 -8.14
C THR A 71 6.22 -0.18 -7.29
N HIS A 72 7.24 -1.02 -7.44
CA HIS A 72 8.57 -0.75 -6.91
C HIS A 72 9.32 0.23 -7.83
N LEU A 73 10.39 0.88 -7.33
CA LEU A 73 11.25 1.78 -8.12
C LEU A 73 11.80 1.13 -9.40
N ASP A 74 11.97 -0.19 -9.41
CA ASP A 74 12.44 -0.96 -10.58
C ASP A 74 11.34 -1.20 -11.62
N ASN A 75 10.22 -0.48 -11.53
CA ASN A 75 9.02 -0.63 -12.37
C ASN A 75 8.39 -2.03 -12.31
N GLN A 76 8.78 -2.86 -11.34
CA GLN A 76 8.12 -4.12 -11.05
C GLN A 76 6.79 -3.80 -10.38
N CYS A 77 5.69 -4.15 -11.05
CA CYS A 77 4.37 -4.02 -10.46
C CYS A 77 4.19 -5.10 -9.41
N LEU A 78 3.87 -4.68 -8.19
CA LEU A 78 3.77 -5.57 -7.04
C LEU A 78 2.34 -6.08 -6.88
N VAL A 79 1.38 -5.15 -6.89
CA VAL A 79 -0.02 -5.44 -6.60
C VAL A 79 -0.92 -4.32 -7.10
N GLN A 80 -2.14 -4.69 -7.44
CA GLN A 80 -3.22 -3.77 -7.76
C GLN A 80 -4.44 -4.06 -6.88
N PHE A 81 -4.98 -3.00 -6.27
CA PHE A 81 -6.21 -3.05 -5.47
C PHE A 81 -7.35 -2.41 -6.26
N CYS A 82 -8.44 -3.16 -6.45
CA CYS A 82 -9.67 -2.65 -7.07
C CYS A 82 -10.70 -2.36 -5.99
N PHE A 83 -11.09 -1.11 -5.83
CA PHE A 83 -12.15 -0.69 -4.91
C PHE A 83 -13.52 -1.03 -5.50
N ILE A 84 -14.37 -1.69 -4.71
CA ILE A 84 -15.63 -2.28 -5.22
C ILE A 84 -16.89 -1.54 -4.76
N SER A 85 -16.76 -0.52 -3.92
CA SER A 85 -17.90 0.26 -3.41
C SER A 85 -18.44 1.25 -4.44
N GLN A 86 -19.60 1.85 -4.15
CA GLN A 86 -20.15 2.96 -4.95
C GLN A 86 -19.28 4.23 -4.85
N SER A 87 -18.61 4.41 -3.71
CA SER A 87 -17.64 5.48 -3.42
C SER A 87 -16.19 5.11 -3.76
N ALA A 88 -15.96 4.09 -4.60
CA ALA A 88 -14.65 3.51 -4.86
C ALA A 88 -13.56 4.53 -5.23
N ASN A 89 -13.87 5.52 -6.06
CA ASN A 89 -12.91 6.53 -6.49
C ASN A 89 -12.53 7.49 -5.35
N GLU A 90 -13.50 7.87 -4.52
CA GLU A 90 -13.25 8.71 -3.33
C GLU A 90 -12.44 7.93 -2.28
N GLU A 91 -12.80 6.67 -2.03
CA GLU A 91 -12.05 5.77 -1.13
C GLU A 91 -10.61 5.61 -1.60
N CYS A 92 -10.39 5.32 -2.89
CA CYS A 92 -9.07 5.20 -3.46
C CYS A 92 -8.24 6.49 -3.30
N THR A 93 -8.84 7.64 -3.58
CA THR A 93 -8.18 8.96 -3.45
C THR A 93 -7.81 9.25 -1.98
N ASN A 94 -8.70 8.93 -1.05
CA ASN A 94 -8.48 9.10 0.39
C ASN A 94 -7.36 8.18 0.89
N VAL A 95 -7.29 6.94 0.38
CA VAL A 95 -6.22 5.99 0.73
C VAL A 95 -4.87 6.48 0.20
N VAL A 96 -4.80 6.92 -1.06
CA VAL A 96 -3.55 7.42 -1.66
C VAL A 96 -3.05 8.68 -0.95
N SER A 97 -3.93 9.65 -0.70
CA SER A 97 -3.54 10.88 0.01
C SER A 97 -3.02 10.59 1.42
N ARG A 98 -3.63 9.63 2.10
CA ARG A 98 -3.19 9.18 3.42
C ARG A 98 -1.86 8.44 3.38
N LEU A 99 -1.67 7.50 2.44
CA LEU A 99 -0.41 6.79 2.26
C LEU A 99 0.75 7.77 2.03
N ARG A 100 0.55 8.78 1.18
CA ARG A 100 1.54 9.85 0.95
C ARG A 100 1.86 10.64 2.21
N ARG A 101 0.85 10.94 3.04
CA ARG A 101 1.03 11.65 4.31
C ARG A 101 1.84 10.83 5.32
N GLU A 102 1.42 9.59 5.56
CA GLU A 102 2.07 8.69 6.53
C GLU A 102 3.52 8.36 6.12
N LEU A 103 3.78 8.18 4.82
CA LEU A 103 5.15 8.02 4.31
C LEU A 103 5.99 9.27 4.56
N SER A 104 5.49 10.45 4.22
CA SER A 104 6.18 11.73 4.45
C SER A 104 6.52 11.93 5.94
N ASP A 105 5.58 11.63 6.84
CA ASP A 105 5.77 11.74 8.28
C ASP A 105 6.84 10.75 8.79
N THR A 106 6.87 9.53 8.23
CA THR A 106 7.88 8.52 8.55
C THR A 106 9.29 8.95 8.11
N VAL A 107 9.41 9.49 6.90
CA VAL A 107 10.69 10.03 6.36
C VAL A 107 11.20 11.17 7.25
N ARG A 108 10.31 12.10 7.60
CA ARG A 108 10.65 13.26 8.45
C ARG A 108 11.14 12.82 9.82
N PHE A 109 10.48 11.83 10.43
CA PHE A 109 10.89 11.29 11.72
C PHE A 109 12.26 10.59 11.65
N GLY A 110 12.51 9.82 10.59
CA GLY A 110 13.80 9.18 10.35
C GLY A 110 14.94 10.19 10.16
N ARG A 111 14.68 11.28 9.45
CA ARG A 111 15.65 12.37 9.25
C ARG A 111 15.96 13.11 10.56
N LEU A 112 14.95 13.40 11.36
CA LEU A 112 15.13 14.05 12.67
C LEU A 112 15.91 13.16 13.64
N LEU A 113 15.63 11.85 13.67
CA LEU A 113 16.39 10.88 14.47
C LEU A 113 17.86 10.81 14.04
N LYS A 114 18.14 10.73 12.73
CA LYS A 114 19.53 10.75 12.23
C LYS A 114 20.25 12.03 12.64
N GLN A 115 19.60 13.19 12.52
CA GLN A 115 20.17 14.48 12.94
C GLN A 115 20.42 14.54 14.46
N ALA A 116 19.50 14.03 15.27
CA ALA A 116 19.66 13.98 16.73
C ALA A 116 20.82 13.06 17.15
N VAL A 117 20.96 11.89 16.52
CA VAL A 117 22.09 10.99 16.77
C VAL A 117 23.42 11.65 16.38
N THR A 118 23.49 12.33 15.23
CA THR A 118 24.70 13.09 14.84
C THR A 118 25.04 14.18 15.86
N TYR A 119 24.04 14.86 16.42
CA TYR A 119 24.26 15.92 17.41
C TYR A 119 24.73 15.40 18.77
N CYS A 120 24.26 14.24 19.22
CA CYS A 120 24.70 13.62 20.47
C CYS A 120 26.03 12.84 20.37
N SER A 121 26.56 12.68 19.15
CA SER A 121 27.84 11.99 18.89
C SER A 121 29.02 12.96 18.71
N MET A 122 28.78 14.27 18.85
CA MET A 122 29.78 15.33 18.94
C MET A 122 29.94 15.78 20.39
#